data_AF-A0A6B3RBZ6-F1
#
_entry.id   AF-A0A6B3RBZ6-F1
#
_cell.length_a   1.000
_cell.length_b   1.000
_cell.length_c   1.000
_cell.angle_alpha   90.00
_cell.angle_beta   90.00
_cell.angle_gamma   90.00
#
_symmetry.space_group_name_H-M   'P 1'
#
loop_
_entity.id
_entity.type
_entity.pdbx_description
1 polymer ?
#
loop_
_entity_poly.entity_id
_entity_poly.type
_entity_poly.pdbx_seq_one_letter_code
_entity_poly.pdbx_strand_id
1 'polypeptide(L)'
;MTLDELKANIKWWESKRWIYNVLVGLSGALTIFNALAESPYDWTFEDTIGVIIWGIGANIFYSLGTLVELFDWYYFKNRLGIKRFRLFLFISGTFFSCLYTFWCVMAYFLWSVW
;
A
#
# COMPACT_ATOMS: atom_id res chain seq x y z
N MET A 1 -9.46 -18.56 17.49
CA MET A 1 -8.12 -17.98 17.55
C MET A 1 -7.83 -17.66 19.00
N THR A 2 -6.70 -18.09 19.54
CA THR A 2 -6.24 -17.64 20.87
C THR A 2 -5.59 -16.26 20.77
N LEU A 3 -5.36 -15.59 21.90
CA LEU A 3 -4.68 -14.30 21.92
C LEU A 3 -3.25 -14.38 21.34
N ASP A 4 -2.57 -15.51 21.54
CA ASP A 4 -1.22 -15.74 21.01
C ASP A 4 -1.22 -15.93 19.49
N GLU A 5 -2.24 -16.60 18.96
CA GLU A 5 -2.44 -16.72 17.52
C GLU A 5 -2.73 -15.37 16.86
N LEU A 6 -3.48 -14.49 17.54
CA LEU A 6 -3.73 -13.13 17.07
C LEU A 6 -2.43 -12.31 17.02
N LYS A 7 -1.62 -12.35 18.09
CA LYS A 7 -0.30 -11.70 18.11
C LYS A 7 0.61 -12.21 17.00
N ALA A 8 0.60 -13.53 16.76
CA ALA A 8 1.38 -14.12 15.68
C ALA A 8 0.90 -13.66 14.29
N ASN A 9 -0.42 -13.50 14.10
CA ASN A 9 -1.00 -12.98 12.87
C ASN A 9 -0.62 -11.51 12.62
N ILE A 10 -0.74 -10.65 13.63
CA ILE A 10 -0.31 -9.25 13.55
C ILE A 10 1.18 -9.17 13.23
N LYS A 11 2.01 -9.94 13.95
CA LYS A 11 3.46 -10.01 13.70
C LYS A 11 3.78 -10.47 12.28
N TRP A 12 2.96 -11.35 11.71
CA TRP A 12 3.13 -11.77 10.33
C TRP A 12 2.96 -10.60 9.37
N TRP A 13 1.90 -9.78 9.48
CA TRP A 13 1.72 -8.62 8.62
C TRP A 13 2.81 -7.56 8.84
N GLU A 14 3.11 -7.23 10.09
CA GLU A 14 4.16 -6.25 10.40
C GLU A 14 5.53 -6.62 9.83
N SER A 15 5.88 -7.92 9.79
CA SER A 15 7.16 -8.35 9.23
C SER A 15 7.27 -8.17 7.71
N LYS A 16 6.18 -7.90 6.98
CA LYS A 16 6.17 -7.67 5.52
C LYS A 16 5.88 -6.21 5.16
N ARG A 17 5.58 -5.36 6.15
CA ARG A 17 5.31 -3.93 5.94
C ARG A 17 6.45 -3.24 5.21
N TRP A 18 7.70 -3.59 5.54
CA TRP A 18 8.87 -3.02 4.86
C TRP A 18 8.94 -3.41 3.38
N ILE A 19 8.62 -4.66 3.02
CA ILE A 19 8.60 -5.12 1.63
C ILE A 19 7.56 -4.33 0.83
N TYR A 20 6.35 -4.19 1.40
CA TYR A 20 5.29 -3.37 0.81
C TYR A 20 5.74 -1.93 0.60
N ASN A 21 6.27 -1.28 1.65
CA ASN A 21 6.71 0.11 1.58
C ASN A 21 7.84 0.32 0.57
N VAL A 22 8.80 -0.60 0.48
CA VAL A 22 9.88 -0.53 -0.51
C VAL A 22 9.32 -0.66 -1.92
N LEU A 23 8.44 -1.64 -2.18
CA LEU A 23 7.88 -1.85 -3.52
C LEU A 23 7.01 -0.66 -3.98
N VAL A 24 6.11 -0.19 -3.11
CA VAL A 24 5.24 0.96 -3.41
C VAL A 24 6.07 2.24 -3.53
N GLY A 25 7.04 2.44 -2.65
CA GLY A 25 7.95 3.59 -2.68
C GLY A 25 8.80 3.62 -3.96
N LEU A 26 9.37 2.49 -4.37
CA LEU A 26 10.10 2.39 -5.63
C LEU A 26 9.20 2.64 -6.84
N SER A 27 7.98 2.09 -6.83
CA SER A 27 7.00 2.32 -7.90
C SER A 27 6.70 3.82 -8.04
N GLY A 28 6.45 4.53 -6.93
CA GLY A 28 6.23 5.98 -6.94
C GLY A 28 7.45 6.76 -7.38
N ALA A 29 8.62 6.48 -6.81
CA ALA A 29 9.87 7.17 -7.13
C ALA A 29 10.27 7.04 -8.60
N LEU A 30 10.17 5.84 -9.18
CA LEU A 30 10.46 5.62 -10.60
C LEU A 30 9.49 6.38 -11.51
N THR A 31 8.20 6.42 -11.15
CA THR A 31 7.19 7.13 -11.94
C THR A 31 7.42 8.64 -11.89
N ILE A 32 7.69 9.19 -10.69
CA ILE A 32 8.02 10.61 -10.53
C ILE A 32 9.29 10.96 -11.31
N PHE A 33 10.33 10.14 -11.21
CA PHE A 33 11.58 10.36 -11.94
C PHE A 33 11.36 10.43 -13.45
N ASN A 34 10.60 9.49 -14.02
CA ASN A 34 10.27 9.51 -15.45
C ASN A 34 9.42 10.73 -15.82
N ALA A 35 8.42 11.09 -15.02
CA ALA A 35 7.57 12.25 -15.27
C ALA A 35 8.36 13.58 -15.26
N LEU A 36 9.27 13.75 -14.30
CA LEU A 36 10.15 14.92 -14.21
C LEU A 36 11.20 14.97 -15.34
N ALA A 37 11.59 13.82 -15.90
CA ALA A 37 12.50 13.79 -17.04
C ALA A 37 11.83 14.21 -18.36
N GLU A 38 10.52 14.00 -18.49
CA GLU A 38 9.76 14.28 -19.70
C GLU A 38 9.11 15.67 -19.73
N SER A 39 8.98 16.34 -18.58
CA SER A 39 8.28 17.63 -18.46
C SER A 39 9.09 18.66 -17.66
N PRO A 40 9.14 19.93 -18.09
CA PRO A 40 9.71 21.01 -17.30
C PRO A 40 8.77 21.33 -16.13
N TYR A 41 8.84 20.53 -15.07
CA TYR A 41 8.03 20.66 -13.86
C TYR A 41 8.91 21.05 -12.67
N ASP A 42 8.58 22.16 -12.03
CA ASP A 42 9.26 22.60 -10.81
C ASP A 42 8.59 22.00 -9.58
N TRP A 43 9.35 21.26 -8.79
CA TRP A 43 8.85 20.62 -7.57
C TRP A 43 8.49 21.66 -6.50
N THR A 44 7.27 21.60 -6.01
CA THR A 44 6.72 22.53 -5.02
C THR A 44 6.60 21.90 -3.63
N PHE A 45 6.31 22.75 -2.64
CA PHE A 45 6.00 22.28 -1.28
C PHE A 45 4.71 21.45 -1.24
N GLU A 46 3.74 21.76 -2.10
CA GLU A 46 2.46 21.03 -2.17
C GLU A 46 2.67 19.58 -2.64
N ASP A 47 3.58 19.35 -3.60
CA ASP A 47 3.96 18.01 -4.06
C ASP A 47 4.51 17.16 -2.90
N THR A 48 5.34 17.78 -2.06
CA THR A 48 5.93 17.11 -0.90
C THR A 48 4.86 16.69 0.11
N ILE A 49 3.89 17.56 0.38
CA ILE A 49 2.74 17.24 1.23
C ILE A 49 1.92 16.11 0.60
N GLY A 50 1.68 16.16 -0.72
CA GLY A 50 0.95 15.13 -1.46
C GLY A 50 1.59 13.75 -1.32
N VAL A 51 2.91 13.65 -1.49
CA VAL A 51 3.65 12.39 -1.31
C VAL A 51 3.56 11.87 0.13
N ILE A 52 3.63 12.75 1.14
CA ILE A 52 3.50 12.35 2.54
C ILE A 52 2.10 11.81 2.84
N ILE A 53 1.05 12.52 2.41
CA ILE A 53 -0.34 12.10 2.57
C ILE A 53 -0.56 10.75 1.88
N TRP A 54 0.00 10.58 0.68
CA TRP A 54 -0.04 9.31 -0.04
C TRP A 54 0.62 8.17 0.75
N GLY A 55 1.82 8.41 1.30
CA GLY A 55 2.54 7.43 2.11
C GLY A 55 1.76 6.98 3.34
N ILE A 56 1.06 7.90 4.00
CA ILE A 56 0.16 7.60 5.12
C ILE A 56 -1.01 6.72 4.63
N GLY A 57 -1.68 7.15 3.55
CA GLY A 57 -2.79 6.40 2.95
C GLY A 57 -2.39 4.98 2.58
N ALA A 58 -1.26 4.81 1.88
CA ALA A 58 -0.73 3.52 1.48
C ALA A 58 -0.49 2.58 2.68
N ASN A 59 -0.02 3.11 3.82
CA ASN A 59 0.17 2.33 5.05
C ASN A 59 -1.16 1.97 5.76
N ILE A 60 -2.18 2.84 5.67
CA ILE A 60 -3.54 2.54 6.14
C ILE A 60 -4.14 1.39 5.32
N PHE A 61 -4.07 1.47 4.00
CA PHE A 61 -4.54 0.41 3.11
C PHE A 61 -3.82 -0.92 3.34
N TYR A 62 -2.51 -0.89 3.59
CA TYR A 62 -1.76 -2.09 3.99
C TYR A 62 -2.34 -2.76 5.23
N SER A 63 -2.72 -1.94 6.22
CA SER A 63 -3.26 -2.42 7.50
C SER A 63 -4.64 -3.08 7.36
N LEU A 64 -5.35 -2.90 6.23
CA LEU A 64 -6.59 -3.62 5.94
C LEU A 64 -6.39 -5.14 5.89
N GLY A 65 -5.21 -5.64 5.47
CA GLY A 65 -4.94 -7.08 5.47
C GLY A 65 -5.10 -7.71 6.84
N THR A 66 -4.49 -7.10 7.87
CA THR A 66 -4.64 -7.51 9.27
C THR A 66 -6.08 -7.38 9.75
N LEU A 67 -6.77 -6.30 9.38
CA LEU A 67 -8.15 -6.05 9.79
C LEU A 67 -9.12 -7.08 9.20
N VAL A 68 -8.91 -7.53 7.96
CA VAL A 68 -9.74 -8.58 7.34
C VAL A 68 -9.58 -9.91 8.08
N GLU A 69 -8.35 -10.27 8.49
CA GLU A 69 -8.15 -11.47 9.32
C GLU A 69 -8.84 -11.35 10.70
N LEU A 70 -8.78 -10.17 11.32
CA LEU A 70 -9.46 -9.90 12.59
C LEU A 70 -10.99 -9.96 12.42
N PHE A 71 -11.51 -9.51 11.28
CA PHE A 71 -12.92 -9.52 10.93
C PHE A 71 -13.44 -10.95 10.72
N ASP A 72 -12.73 -11.80 9.97
CA ASP A 72 -13.06 -13.23 9.82
C ASP A 72 -13.07 -13.94 11.18
N TRP A 73 -12.10 -13.61 12.05
CA TRP A 73 -12.05 -14.19 13.38
C TRP A 73 -13.23 -13.77 14.26
N TYR A 74 -13.50 -12.47 14.37
CA TYR A 74 -14.49 -11.94 15.29
C TYR A 74 -15.92 -12.24 14.84
N TYR A 75 -16.25 -11.98 13.57
CA TYR A 75 -17.63 -12.10 13.07
C TYR A 75 -17.94 -13.49 12.51
N PHE A 76 -17.00 -14.09 11.77
CA PHE A 76 -17.24 -15.36 11.07
C PHE A 76 -16.67 -16.58 11.81
N LYS A 77 -16.04 -16.37 12.97
CA LYS A 77 -15.41 -17.45 13.76
C LYS A 77 -14.44 -18.28 12.91
N ASN A 78 -13.68 -17.63 12.02
CA ASN A 78 -12.74 -18.24 11.07
C ASN A 78 -13.38 -19.18 10.02
N ARG A 79 -14.67 -19.03 9.69
CA ARG A 79 -15.32 -19.85 8.65
C ARG A 79 -14.83 -19.53 7.24
N LEU A 80 -14.39 -18.30 6.96
CA LEU A 80 -13.87 -17.93 5.64
C LEU A 80 -12.44 -18.43 5.44
N GLY A 81 -11.68 -18.57 6.53
CA GLY A 81 -10.33 -19.13 6.49
C GLY A 81 -9.33 -18.19 5.83
N ILE A 82 -9.51 -16.87 5.99
CA ILE A 82 -8.72 -15.84 5.29
C ILE A 82 -7.21 -15.99 5.53
N LYS A 83 -6.82 -16.49 6.70
CA LYS A 83 -5.43 -16.80 7.05
C LYS A 83 -4.70 -17.66 6.00
N ARG A 84 -5.41 -18.54 5.28
CA ARG A 84 -4.83 -19.38 4.21
C ARG A 84 -4.45 -18.56 2.98
N PHE A 85 -5.15 -17.45 2.75
CA PHE A 85 -4.97 -16.56 1.59
C PHE A 85 -4.09 -15.34 1.89
N ARG A 86 -3.53 -15.23 3.10
CA ARG A 86 -2.71 -14.06 3.52
C ARG A 86 -1.60 -13.69 2.54
N LEU A 87 -0.90 -14.68 1.98
CA LEU A 87 0.18 -14.43 1.02
C LEU A 87 -0.39 -13.91 -0.31
N PHE A 88 -1.49 -14.49 -0.77
CA PHE A 88 -2.19 -14.01 -1.96
C PHE A 88 -2.70 -12.58 -1.78
N LEU A 89 -3.32 -12.27 -0.65
CA LEU A 89 -3.79 -10.91 -0.31
C LEU A 89 -2.63 -9.92 -0.23
N PHE A 90 -1.51 -10.32 0.37
CA PHE A 90 -0.31 -9.49 0.42
C PHE A 90 0.26 -9.21 -0.98
N ILE A 91 0.43 -10.24 -1.82
CA ILE A 91 0.99 -10.09 -3.18
C ILE A 91 0.05 -9.25 -4.05
N SER A 92 -1.23 -9.62 -4.12
CA SER A 92 -2.23 -8.91 -4.93
C SER A 92 -2.45 -7.48 -4.46
N GLY A 93 -2.54 -7.26 -3.15
CA GLY A 93 -2.65 -5.92 -2.56
C GLY A 93 -1.42 -5.07 -2.84
N THR A 94 -0.20 -5.61 -2.72
CA THR A 94 1.04 -4.88 -3.03
C THR A 94 1.10 -4.54 -4.51
N PHE A 95 0.81 -5.50 -5.39
CA PHE A 95 0.78 -5.28 -6.84
C PHE A 95 -0.23 -4.19 -7.21
N PHE A 96 -1.45 -4.25 -6.65
CA PHE A 96 -2.47 -3.24 -6.85
C PHE A 96 -2.02 -1.86 -6.34
N SER A 97 -1.42 -1.78 -5.15
CA SER A 97 -0.89 -0.52 -4.62
C SER A 97 0.21 0.08 -5.50
N CYS A 98 1.09 -0.73 -6.08
CA CYS A 98 2.10 -0.25 -7.03
C CYS A 98 1.45 0.31 -8.30
N LEU A 99 0.51 -0.43 -8.90
CA LEU A 99 -0.23 0.05 -10.08
C LEU A 99 -1.00 1.33 -9.78
N TYR A 100 -1.70 1.38 -8.66
CA TYR A 100 -2.48 2.55 -8.25
C TYR A 100 -1.56 3.76 -8.01
N THR A 101 -0.40 3.56 -7.38
CA THR A 101 0.61 4.61 -7.20
C THR A 101 1.13 5.13 -8.54
N PHE A 102 1.46 4.23 -9.46
CA PHE A 102 1.89 4.59 -10.81
C PHE A 102 0.83 5.46 -11.51
N TRP A 103 -0.43 5.00 -11.53
CA TRP A 103 -1.51 5.72 -12.21
C TRP A 103 -1.81 7.08 -11.58
N CYS A 104 -1.77 7.19 -10.25
CA CYS A 104 -2.00 8.46 -9.57
C CYS A 104 -0.89 9.48 -9.85
N VAL A 105 0.38 9.05 -9.86
CA VAL A 105 1.50 9.94 -10.23
C VAL A 105 1.34 10.38 -11.69
N MET A 106 1.10 9.46 -12.62
CA MET A 106 0.90 9.80 -14.03
C MET A 106 -0.27 10.78 -14.22
N ALA A 107 -1.41 10.52 -13.57
CA ALA A 107 -2.58 11.41 -13.66
C ALA A 107 -2.29 12.81 -13.10
N TYR A 108 -1.54 12.90 -12.00
CA TYR A 108 -1.14 14.17 -11.39
C TYR A 108 -0.26 15.01 -12.32
N PHE A 109 0.81 14.41 -12.87
CA PHE A 109 1.71 15.10 -13.79
C PHE A 109 1.09 15.38 -15.15
N LEU A 110 0.22 14.51 -15.66
CA LEU A 110 -0.55 14.82 -16.86
C LEU A 110 -1.45 16.03 -16.60
N TRP A 111 -2.20 16.05 -15.50
CA TRP A 111 -3.07 17.18 -15.18
C TRP A 111 -2.33 18.49 -14.97
N SER A 112 -1.10 18.48 -14.43
CA SER A 112 -0.32 19.70 -14.20
C SER A 112 0.33 20.29 -15.46
N VAL A 113 0.43 19.53 -16.54
CA VAL A 113 1.02 19.97 -17.82
C VAL A 113 -0.01 20.59 -18.78
N TRP A 114 -1.32 20.36 -18.55
CA TRP A 114 -2.42 20.96 -19.32
C TRP A 114 -3.07 22.14 -18.57
#